data_AF-A0A955G740-F1
#
_entry.id   AF-A0A955G740-F1
#
_cell.length_a   1.000
_cell.length_b   1.000
_cell.length_c   1.000
_cell.angle_alpha   90.00
_cell.angle_beta   90.00
_cell.angle_gamma   90.00
#
_symmetry.space_group_name_H-M   'P 1'
#
loop_
_entity.id
_entity.type
_entity.pdbx_description
1 polymer ?
#
loop_
_entity_poly.entity_id
_entity_poly.type
_entity_poly.pdbx_seq_one_letter_code
_entity_poly.pdbx_strand_id
1 'polypeptide(L)'
;MKKAWAPKQKHGFTIVELLIVIVVIAILAAISIVAYNGIQSRGRDSIRKQDLATLAKVTHLYQVDQGDYAQAGCGSTSASVEGSGWLHSDYDGSGSPQLSINDCLLNAGVLQKPLKDPSGQDACGGASCHAYMKSSCAAGTWYLANLETLP
;
A
#
# COMPACT_ATOMS: atom_id res chain seq x y z
N MET A 1 -45.21 -59.00 15.48
CA MET A 1 -44.40 -58.97 14.25
C MET A 1 -43.11 -58.20 14.54
N LYS A 2 -41.94 -58.85 14.56
CA LYS A 2 -40.65 -58.19 14.81
C LYS A 2 -40.04 -57.81 13.46
N LYS A 3 -40.04 -56.50 13.14
CA LYS A 3 -39.47 -55.96 11.91
C LYS A 3 -37.95 -55.84 12.10
N ALA A 4 -37.18 -56.73 11.49
CA ALA A 4 -35.73 -56.67 11.52
C ALA A 4 -35.23 -55.58 10.56
N TRP A 5 -34.49 -54.60 11.07
CA TRP A 5 -33.83 -53.59 10.25
C TRP A 5 -32.47 -54.10 9.78
N ALA A 6 -32.25 -54.09 8.46
CA ALA A 6 -30.97 -54.44 7.86
C ALA A 6 -29.92 -53.34 8.14
N PRO A 7 -28.70 -53.69 8.57
CA PRO A 7 -27.64 -52.71 8.81
C PRO A 7 -27.18 -52.09 7.48
N LYS A 8 -27.17 -50.75 7.41
CA LYS A 8 -26.54 -50.01 6.30
C LYS A 8 -25.04 -50.27 6.34
N GLN A 9 -24.49 -50.80 5.25
CA GLN A 9 -23.05 -50.93 5.04
C GLN A 9 -22.43 -49.53 5.07
N LYS A 10 -21.54 -49.28 6.04
CA LYS A 10 -20.75 -48.06 6.07
C LYS A 10 -19.53 -48.26 5.18
N HIS A 11 -19.51 -47.60 4.03
CA HIS A 11 -18.30 -47.52 3.21
C HIS A 11 -17.29 -46.62 3.93
N GLY A 12 -16.13 -47.18 4.27
CA GLY A 12 -15.00 -46.44 4.84
C GLY A 12 -14.18 -45.78 3.73
N PHE A 13 -13.64 -44.61 4.02
CA PHE A 13 -12.70 -43.91 3.14
C PHE A 13 -11.40 -44.73 3.06
N THR A 14 -10.89 -44.97 1.85
CA THR A 14 -9.62 -45.66 1.70
C THR A 14 -8.45 -44.72 1.99
N ILE A 15 -7.34 -45.27 2.51
CA ILE A 15 -6.10 -44.50 2.72
C ILE A 15 -5.59 -43.93 1.38
N VAL A 16 -5.80 -44.66 0.29
CA VAL A 16 -5.39 -44.25 -1.06
C VAL A 16 -6.19 -43.03 -1.54
N GLU A 17 -7.50 -42.98 -1.29
CA GLU A 17 -8.32 -41.81 -1.60
C GLU A 17 -7.83 -40.57 -0.84
N LEU A 18 -7.48 -40.71 0.44
CA LEU A 18 -6.96 -39.59 1.22
C LEU A 18 -5.58 -39.14 0.72
N LEU A 19 -4.73 -40.09 0.32
CA LEU A 19 -3.39 -39.82 -0.19
C LEU A 19 -3.43 -39.02 -1.50
N ILE A 20 -4.32 -39.38 -2.43
CA ILE A 20 -4.45 -38.64 -3.70
C ILE A 20 -4.95 -37.22 -3.44
N VAL A 21 -5.89 -37.03 -2.51
CA VAL A 21 -6.44 -35.70 -2.20
C VAL A 21 -5.36 -34.75 -1.66
N ILE A 22 -4.52 -35.20 -0.72
CA ILE A 22 -3.46 -34.34 -0.18
C ILE A 22 -2.41 -33.99 -1.24
N VAL A 23 -2.11 -34.90 -2.18
CA VAL A 23 -1.18 -34.65 -3.29
C VAL A 23 -1.75 -33.60 -4.23
N VAL A 24 -3.03 -33.70 -4.58
CA VAL A 24 -3.70 -32.71 -5.43
C VAL A 24 -3.73 -31.33 -4.75
N ILE A 25 -4.07 -31.27 -3.46
CA ILE A 25 -4.07 -30.00 -2.70
C ILE A 25 -2.66 -29.39 -2.66
N ALA A 26 -1.61 -30.20 -2.47
CA ALA A 26 -0.23 -29.72 -2.45
C ALA A 26 0.18 -29.07 -3.79
N ILE A 27 -0.17 -29.68 -4.92
CA ILE A 27 0.12 -29.13 -6.26
C ILE A 27 -0.65 -27.82 -6.48
N LEU A 28 -1.95 -27.80 -6.16
CA LEU A 28 -2.79 -26.61 -6.33
C LEU A 28 -2.32 -25.45 -5.44
N ALA A 29 -1.91 -25.75 -4.19
CA ALA A 29 -1.39 -24.74 -3.28
C ALA A 29 -0.09 -24.11 -3.80
N ALA A 30 0.84 -24.90 -4.32
CA ALA A 30 2.10 -24.39 -4.86
C ALA A 30 1.90 -23.40 -6.03
N ILE A 31 1.04 -23.75 -6.99
CA ILE A 31 0.72 -22.88 -8.14
C ILE A 31 0.00 -21.61 -7.65
N SER A 32 -0.94 -21.76 -6.72
CA SER A 32 -1.74 -20.64 -6.20
C SER A 32 -0.89 -19.59 -5.50
N ILE A 33 0.13 -19.99 -4.74
CA ILE A 33 1.02 -19.05 -4.00
C ILE A 33 1.76 -18.12 -4.97
N VAL A 34 2.35 -18.66 -6.04
CA VAL A 34 3.11 -17.85 -7.01
C VAL A 34 2.20 -16.87 -7.74
N ALA A 35 1.00 -17.31 -8.15
CA ALA A 35 0.02 -16.45 -8.80
C ALA A 35 -0.50 -15.35 -7.84
N TYR A 36 -0.73 -15.69 -6.58
CA TYR A 36 -1.28 -14.78 -5.59
C TYR A 36 -0.35 -13.59 -5.29
N ASN A 37 0.97 -13.82 -5.22
CA ASN A 37 1.94 -12.75 -5.00
C ASN A 37 1.91 -11.67 -6.11
N GLY A 38 1.81 -12.09 -7.37
CA GLY A 38 1.71 -11.16 -8.51
C GLY A 38 0.40 -10.37 -8.52
N ILE A 39 -0.71 -10.99 -8.12
CA ILE A 39 -2.02 -10.32 -8.02
C ILE A 39 -2.02 -9.28 -6.89
N GLN A 40 -1.47 -9.63 -5.72
CA GLN A 40 -1.36 -8.69 -4.61
C GLN A 40 -0.55 -7.45 -4.98
N SER A 41 0.60 -7.65 -5.64
CA SER A 41 1.47 -6.57 -6.09
C SER A 41 0.76 -5.59 -7.03
N ARG A 42 0.04 -6.11 -8.04
CA ARG A 42 -0.80 -5.30 -8.93
C ARG A 42 -1.94 -4.58 -8.20
N GLY A 43 -2.54 -5.22 -7.21
CA GLY A 43 -3.56 -4.62 -6.35
C GLY A 43 -3.02 -3.43 -5.56
N ARG A 44 -1.84 -3.58 -4.96
CA ARG A 44 -1.13 -2.49 -4.26
C ARG A 44 -0.79 -1.34 -5.21
N ASP A 45 -0.29 -1.64 -6.42
CA ASP A 45 -0.01 -0.61 -7.42
C ASP A 45 -1.26 0.15 -7.88
N SER A 46 -2.41 -0.52 -7.94
CA SER A 46 -3.69 0.16 -8.24
C SER A 46 -4.06 1.16 -7.14
N ILE A 47 -3.86 0.79 -5.87
CA ILE A 47 -4.09 1.67 -4.72
C ILE A 47 -3.11 2.86 -4.78
N ARG A 48 -1.82 2.62 -5.05
CA ARG A 48 -0.81 3.70 -5.19
C ARG A 48 -1.19 4.72 -6.26
N LYS A 49 -1.67 4.27 -7.42
CA LYS A 49 -2.14 5.17 -8.48
C LYS A 49 -3.35 6.01 -8.06
N GLN A 50 -4.27 5.41 -7.31
CA GLN A 50 -5.43 6.12 -6.76
C GLN A 50 -5.01 7.16 -5.71
N ASP A 51 -4.03 6.82 -4.87
CA ASP A 51 -3.48 7.72 -3.86
C ASP A 51 -2.76 8.90 -4.52
N LEU A 52 -1.99 8.68 -5.59
CA LEU A 52 -1.37 9.75 -6.39
C LEU A 52 -2.42 10.71 -7.00
N ALA A 53 -3.51 10.18 -7.54
CA ALA A 53 -4.60 11.01 -8.05
C ALA A 53 -5.27 11.82 -6.93
N THR A 54 -5.40 11.23 -5.75
CA THR A 54 -5.92 11.92 -4.56
C THR A 54 -4.97 13.03 -4.12
N LEU A 55 -3.66 12.77 -4.07
CA LEU A 55 -2.62 13.76 -3.77
C LEU A 55 -2.67 14.96 -4.70
N ALA A 56 -2.71 14.71 -6.01
CA ALA A 56 -2.80 15.77 -7.01
C ALA A 56 -4.05 16.64 -6.79
N LYS A 57 -5.18 16.04 -6.43
CA LYS A 57 -6.41 16.77 -6.12
C LYS A 57 -6.29 17.62 -4.85
N VAL A 58 -5.86 17.03 -3.72
CA VAL A 58 -5.84 17.74 -2.43
C VAL A 58 -4.80 18.85 -2.38
N THR A 59 -3.67 18.65 -3.04
CA THR A 59 -2.62 19.68 -3.15
C THR A 59 -3.02 20.82 -4.07
N HIS A 60 -3.79 20.54 -5.13
CA HIS A 60 -4.38 21.60 -5.95
C HIS A 60 -5.46 22.39 -5.18
N LEU A 61 -6.25 21.73 -4.32
CA LEU A 61 -7.16 22.44 -3.41
C LEU A 61 -6.37 23.35 -2.46
N TYR A 62 -5.30 22.83 -1.86
CA TYR A 62 -4.41 23.62 -1.01
C TYR A 62 -3.79 24.82 -1.76
N GLN A 63 -3.40 24.63 -3.03
CA GLN A 63 -2.89 25.71 -3.88
C GLN A 63 -3.91 26.81 -4.15
N VAL A 64 -5.17 26.45 -4.37
CA VAL A 64 -6.24 27.43 -4.55
C VAL A 64 -6.41 28.29 -3.30
N ASP A 65 -6.25 27.71 -2.11
CA ASP A 65 -6.46 28.41 -0.84
C ASP A 65 -5.22 29.18 -0.34
N GLN A 66 -4.02 28.65 -0.56
CA GLN A 66 -2.77 29.14 0.05
C GLN A 66 -1.73 29.62 -0.98
N GLY A 67 -1.99 29.46 -2.28
CA GLY A 67 -1.12 29.91 -3.37
C GLY A 67 0.05 28.96 -3.70
N ASP A 68 0.26 27.90 -2.90
CA ASP A 68 1.31 26.90 -3.08
C ASP A 68 0.74 25.48 -2.91
N TYR A 69 1.41 24.44 -3.41
CA TYR A 69 0.91 23.05 -3.41
C TYR A 69 1.08 22.32 -2.07
N ALA A 70 1.85 22.87 -1.14
CA ALA A 70 2.01 22.37 0.22
C ALA A 70 2.49 23.50 1.15
N GLN A 71 2.27 23.33 2.45
CA GLN A 71 2.81 24.25 3.44
C GLN A 71 4.35 24.23 3.43
N ALA A 72 4.97 25.39 3.57
CA ALA A 72 6.43 25.52 3.66
C ALA A 72 6.97 24.71 4.85
N GLY A 73 8.09 24.00 4.64
CA GLY A 73 8.71 23.13 5.66
C GLY A 73 8.08 21.74 5.82
N CYS A 74 7.12 21.37 4.98
CA CYS A 74 6.54 20.03 4.99
C CYS A 74 7.39 19.04 4.19
N GLY A 75 7.81 17.94 4.83
CA GLY A 75 8.63 16.89 4.21
C GLY A 75 10.10 17.25 3.98
N SER A 76 10.60 18.41 4.44
CA SER A 76 12.01 18.81 4.31
C SER A 76 12.53 19.63 5.49
N THR A 77 13.83 19.52 5.78
CA THR A 77 14.58 20.33 6.77
C THR A 77 14.74 21.79 6.35
N SER A 78 14.62 22.10 5.05
CA SER A 78 14.79 23.46 4.54
C SER A 78 13.44 24.13 4.32
N ALA A 79 13.12 25.08 5.20
CA ALA A 79 11.92 25.93 5.18
C ALA A 79 11.75 26.79 3.90
N SER A 80 12.66 26.68 2.92
CA SER A 80 12.69 27.44 1.66
C SER A 80 12.34 26.61 0.42
N VAL A 81 12.03 25.32 0.57
CA VAL A 81 11.55 24.48 -0.54
C VAL A 81 10.06 24.30 -0.34
N GLU A 82 9.28 24.45 -1.41
CA GLU A 82 7.80 24.39 -1.54
C GLU A 82 7.17 23.06 -1.06
N GLY A 83 7.55 22.56 0.11
CA GLY A 83 7.17 21.26 0.66
C GLY A 83 7.54 20.08 -0.24
N SER A 84 8.82 19.84 -0.47
CA SER A 84 9.32 18.68 -1.22
C SER A 84 9.83 17.62 -0.25
N GLY A 85 9.36 16.38 -0.38
CA GLY A 85 9.72 15.34 0.58
C GLY A 85 8.86 14.09 0.55
N TRP A 86 9.11 13.23 1.54
CA TRP A 86 8.33 12.02 1.77
C TRP A 86 6.98 12.34 2.38
N LEU A 87 5.96 11.57 1.98
CA LEU A 87 4.61 11.83 2.41
C LEU A 87 4.32 11.44 3.87
N HIS A 88 5.03 10.44 4.39
CA HIS A 88 4.80 9.87 5.72
C HIS A 88 6.06 9.88 6.62
N SER A 89 7.19 10.37 6.11
CA SER A 89 8.40 10.44 6.94
C SER A 89 8.37 11.70 7.78
N ASP A 90 8.18 11.54 9.08
CA ASP A 90 8.33 12.61 10.09
C ASP A 90 9.81 12.89 10.42
N TYR A 91 10.73 12.22 9.70
CA TYR A 91 12.15 12.20 9.98
C TYR A 91 12.97 12.05 8.70
N ASP A 92 13.98 12.90 8.52
CA ASP A 92 14.94 12.88 7.40
C ASP A 92 16.31 12.34 7.81
N GLY A 93 16.43 11.76 9.01
CA GLY A 93 17.71 11.31 9.58
C GLY A 93 18.50 12.40 10.33
N SER A 94 18.00 13.65 10.40
CA SER A 94 18.71 14.80 10.99
C SER A 94 18.51 15.02 12.49
N GLY A 95 17.64 14.28 13.18
CA GLY A 95 17.37 14.54 14.60
C GLY A 95 16.32 15.61 14.88
N SER A 96 15.78 16.26 13.85
CA SER A 96 14.78 17.31 13.98
C SER A 96 13.37 16.77 13.65
N PRO A 97 12.33 17.05 14.46
CA PRO A 97 10.97 16.70 14.10
C PRO A 97 10.54 17.52 12.87
N GLN A 98 10.16 16.83 11.79
CA GLN A 98 9.58 17.44 10.61
C GLN A 98 8.12 17.03 10.50
N LEU A 99 7.28 17.94 10.04
CA LEU A 99 5.91 17.58 9.65
C LEU A 99 6.00 16.88 8.29
N SER A 100 5.47 15.66 8.20
CA SER A 100 5.31 15.00 6.92
C SER A 100 4.32 15.78 6.04
N ILE A 101 4.36 15.56 4.72
CA ILE A 101 3.39 16.20 3.83
C ILE A 101 1.96 15.75 4.18
N ASN A 102 1.76 14.49 4.60
CA ASN A 102 0.45 14.04 5.09
C ASN A 102 -0.03 14.90 6.27
N ASP A 103 0.82 15.12 7.28
CA ASP A 103 0.41 15.88 8.46
C ASP A 103 0.08 17.32 8.12
N CYS A 104 0.85 17.93 7.22
CA CYS A 104 0.55 19.27 6.75
C CYS A 104 -0.78 19.36 6.01
N LEU A 105 -1.07 18.40 5.12
CA LEU A 105 -2.33 18.36 4.38
C LEU A 105 -3.53 18.03 5.31
N LEU A 106 -3.32 17.24 6.36
CA LEU A 106 -4.31 16.96 7.39
C LEU A 106 -4.57 18.20 8.25
N ASN A 107 -3.53 18.88 8.70
CA ASN A 107 -3.62 20.10 9.51
C ASN A 107 -4.27 21.25 8.71
N ALA A 108 -4.02 21.31 7.40
CA ALA A 108 -4.69 22.23 6.50
C ALA A 108 -6.16 21.86 6.22
N GLY A 109 -6.63 20.67 6.64
CA GLY A 109 -8.00 20.20 6.43
C GLY A 109 -8.35 19.80 5.00
N VAL A 110 -7.38 19.81 4.08
CA VAL A 110 -7.59 19.41 2.67
C VAL A 110 -7.58 17.89 2.49
N LEU A 111 -6.93 17.18 3.41
CA LEU A 111 -6.90 15.72 3.44
C LEU A 111 -7.72 15.22 4.65
N GLN A 112 -8.56 14.21 4.43
CA GLN A 112 -9.43 13.66 5.49
C GLN A 112 -8.82 12.45 6.22
N LYS A 113 -7.89 11.76 5.59
CA LYS A 113 -7.19 10.60 6.14
C LYS A 113 -5.76 10.54 5.61
N PRO A 114 -4.78 10.11 6.41
CA PRO A 114 -3.41 9.96 5.93
C PRO A 114 -3.38 8.96 4.76
N LEU A 115 -2.63 9.30 3.72
CA LEU A 115 -2.35 8.36 2.64
C LEU A 115 -1.15 7.52 3.04
N LYS A 116 -1.35 6.20 3.10
CA LYS A 116 -0.37 5.24 3.56
C LYS A 116 -0.16 4.18 2.49
N ASP A 117 1.09 3.78 2.29
CA ASP A 117 1.39 2.76 1.29
C ASP A 117 0.73 1.43 1.67
N PRO A 118 0.07 0.74 0.71
CA PRO A 118 -0.62 -0.51 0.98
C PRO A 118 0.32 -1.69 1.32
N SER A 119 1.64 -1.54 1.18
CA SER A 119 2.63 -2.50 1.71
C SER A 119 2.84 -2.39 3.22
N GLY A 120 2.35 -1.31 3.84
CA GLY A 120 2.56 -1.02 5.26
C GLY A 120 3.97 -0.51 5.60
N GLN A 121 4.81 -0.26 4.60
CA GLN A 121 6.11 0.39 4.76
C GLN A 121 5.94 1.91 4.71
N ASP A 122 6.36 2.56 5.79
CA ASP A 122 6.09 3.98 6.06
C ASP A 122 7.33 4.87 5.85
N ALA A 123 8.53 4.27 5.75
CA ALA A 123 9.79 4.98 5.57
C ALA A 123 10.79 4.16 4.73
N CYS A 124 11.68 4.87 4.03
CA CYS A 124 12.76 4.28 3.22
C CYS A 124 14.05 4.20 4.06
N GLY A 125 14.29 3.06 4.71
CA GLY A 125 15.49 2.77 5.53
C GLY A 125 16.26 1.51 5.11
N GLY A 126 15.95 0.94 3.94
CA GLY A 126 16.50 -0.32 3.42
C GLY A 126 15.75 -0.75 2.16
N ALA A 127 16.31 -1.70 1.40
CA ALA A 127 16.15 -2.00 -0.04
C ALA A 127 14.73 -2.22 -0.65
N SER A 128 13.65 -1.78 -0.02
CA SER A 128 12.30 -1.83 -0.58
C SER A 128 11.55 -0.52 -0.26
N CYS A 129 11.81 0.51 -1.08
CA CYS A 129 11.24 1.85 -0.95
C CYS A 129 9.83 1.91 -1.57
N HIS A 130 8.79 1.46 -0.88
CA HIS A 130 7.40 1.62 -1.34
C HIS A 130 6.72 2.78 -0.60
N ALA A 131 7.13 4.02 -0.91
CA ALA A 131 6.56 5.23 -0.32
C ALA A 131 6.21 6.27 -1.38
N TYR A 132 5.41 7.25 -0.97
CA TYR A 132 5.04 8.41 -1.79
C TYR A 132 5.99 9.58 -1.55
N MET A 133 6.36 10.29 -2.61
CA MET A 133 7.17 11.51 -2.54
C MET A 133 6.53 12.62 -3.36
N LYS A 134 6.54 13.85 -2.81
CA LYS A 134 6.28 15.07 -3.57
C LYS A 134 7.61 15.72 -3.88
N SER A 135 7.80 16.14 -5.12
CA SER A 135 8.93 16.98 -5.51
C SER A 135 8.40 18.17 -6.29
N SER A 136 8.89 19.35 -5.99
CA SER A 136 8.56 20.55 -6.75
C SER A 136 9.82 21.33 -7.08
N CYS A 137 9.79 21.96 -8.24
CA CYS A 137 10.83 22.83 -8.75
C CYS A 137 10.20 23.92 -9.62
N ALA A 138 11.00 24.83 -10.16
CA ALA A 138 10.51 25.90 -11.02
C ALA A 138 9.71 25.43 -12.26
N ALA A 139 9.84 24.16 -12.66
CA ALA A 139 9.07 23.57 -13.76
C ALA A 139 7.68 23.05 -13.34
N GLY A 140 7.42 22.87 -12.04
CA GLY A 140 6.15 22.40 -11.50
C GLY A 140 6.29 21.43 -10.32
N THR A 141 5.14 20.89 -9.90
CA THR A 141 5.03 19.92 -8.79
C THR A 141 4.69 18.53 -9.31
N TRP A 142 5.46 17.53 -8.89
CA TRP A 142 5.34 16.13 -9.28
C TRP A 142 5.12 15.24 -8.05
N TYR A 143 4.36 14.16 -8.27
CA TYR A 143 4.12 13.11 -7.27
C TYR A 143 4.71 11.81 -7.79
N LEU A 144 5.48 11.14 -6.94
CA LEU A 144 6.15 9.88 -7.26
C LEU A 144 5.66 8.79 -6.30
N ALA A 145 5.42 7.61 -6.85
CA ALA A 145 5.23 6.38 -6.09
C ALA A 145 6.07 5.29 -6.74
N ASN A 146 6.69 4.45 -5.92
CA ASN A 146 7.39 3.27 -6.42
C ASN A 146 6.41 2.12 -6.60
N LEU A 147 6.20 1.69 -7.84
CA LEU A 147 5.33 0.58 -8.17
C LEU A 147 6.12 -0.72 -8.13
N GLU A 148 5.53 -1.77 -7.56
CA GLU A 148 6.17 -3.08 -7.45
C GLU A 148 6.22 -3.85 -8.77
N THR A 149 5.35 -3.49 -9.71
CA THR A 149 5.30 -4.14 -11.02
C THR A 149 6.21 -3.48 -12.06
N LEU A 150 6.90 -2.39 -11.69
CA LEU A 150 7.92 -1.79 -12.55
C LEU A 150 9.25 -2.56 -12.44
N PRO A 151 9.94 -2.79 -13.57
CA PRO A 151 11.23 -3.50 -13.61
C PRO A 151 12.38 -2.70 -13.00
#